data_AF-A0A3M2A077-F1
#
_entry.id   AF-A0A3M2A077-F1
#
_cell.length_a   1.000
_cell.length_b   1.000
_cell.length_c   1.000
_cell.angle_alpha   90.00
_cell.angle_beta   90.00
_cell.angle_gamma   90.00
#
_symmetry.space_group_name_H-M   'P 1'
#
loop_
_entity.id
_entity.type
_entity.pdbx_description
1 polymer ?
#
loop_
_entity_poly.entity_id
_entity_poly.type
_entity_poly.pdbx_seq_one_letter_code
_entity_poly.pdbx_strand_id
1 'polypeptide(L)' 'MRVLLWYCDRFAWRPALRTLETAPPAEPGEVRDAVVAFVHVEPGDGPDQETKLVKNVKWLARKW' A
#
# COMPACT_ATOMS: atom_id res chain seq x y z
N MET A 1 3.28 -5.40 -11.84
CA MET A 1 2.99 -4.70 -10.57
C MET A 1 3.95 -3.54 -10.45
N ARG A 2 3.42 -2.33 -10.21
CA ARG A 2 4.24 -1.15 -9.89
C ARG A 2 4.06 -0.79 -8.42
N VAL A 3 5.17 -0.47 -7.76
CA VAL A 3 5.19 -0.18 -6.33
C VAL A 3 6.02 1.07 -6.10
N LEU A 4 5.48 2.02 -5.33
CA LEU A 4 6.20 3.14 -4.75
C LEU A 4 6.19 2.97 -3.22
N LEU A 5 7.38 3.03 -2.60
CA LEU A 5 7.55 2.86 -1.16
C LEU A 5 8.08 4.16 -0.55
N TRP A 6 7.39 4.68 0.46
CA TRP A 6 7.84 5.84 1.25
C TRP A 6 7.87 5.50 2.73
N TYR A 7 8.93 5.91 3.41
CA TYR A 7 8.87 6.05 4.87
C TYR A 7 8.21 7.39 5.18
N CYS A 8 7.20 7.36 6.04
CA CYS A 8 6.45 8.53 6.44
C CYS A 8 6.42 8.61 7.97
N ASP A 9 6.90 9.72 8.52
CA ASP A 9 6.72 10.03 9.95
C ASP A 9 5.22 10.10 10.30
N ARG A 10 4.41 10.61 9.35
CA ARG A 10 2.95 10.57 9.41
C ARG A 10 2.35 10.41 8.03
N PHE A 11 1.41 9.47 7.90
CA PHE A 11 0.56 9.33 6.72
C PHE A 11 -0.91 9.23 7.13
N ALA A 12 -1.77 10.03 6.51
CA ALA A 12 -3.20 10.08 6.82
C ALA A 12 -4.01 10.12 5.53
N TRP A 13 -5.20 9.52 5.55
CA TRP A 13 -6.10 9.50 4.41
C TRP A 13 -7.54 9.80 4.85
N ARG A 14 -8.27 10.46 3.94
CA ARG A 14 -9.71 10.66 4.04
C ARG A 14 -10.34 10.24 2.72
N PRO A 15 -11.09 9.12 2.70
CA PRO A 15 -11.79 8.68 1.50
C PRO A 15 -12.73 9.78 1.00
N ALA A 16 -12.63 10.14 -0.28
CA ALA A 16 -13.43 11.21 -0.87
C ALA A 16 -14.68 10.66 -1.57
N LEU A 17 -14.50 9.61 -2.38
CA LEU A 17 -15.58 8.97 -3.12
C LEU A 17 -15.31 7.48 -3.31
N ARG A 18 -16.38 6.69 -3.39
CA ARG A 18 -16.32 5.26 -3.70
C ARG A 18 -16.19 5.10 -5.21
N THR A 19 -15.03 4.62 -5.68
CA THR A 19 -14.73 4.46 -7.11
C THR A 19 -15.22 3.14 -7.71
N LEU A 20 -15.61 2.18 -6.88
CA LEU A 20 -16.10 0.86 -7.30
C LEU A 20 -17.36 0.46 -6.52
N GLU A 21 -18.39 0.02 -7.23
CA GLU A 21 -19.70 -0.35 -6.65
C GLU A 21 -19.65 -1.55 -5.71
N THR A 22 -18.61 -2.37 -5.78
CA THR A 22 -18.42 -3.57 -4.95
C THR A 22 -17.41 -3.34 -3.81
N ALA A 23 -16.66 -2.23 -3.82
CA ALA A 23 -15.66 -1.97 -2.79
C ALA A 23 -16.33 -1.68 -1.44
N PRO A 24 -15.84 -2.22 -0.31
CA PRO A 24 -16.41 -1.91 1.00
C PRO A 24 -16.29 -0.41 1.33
N PRO A 25 -17.12 0.12 2.26
CA PRO A 25 -16.93 1.46 2.79
C PRO A 25 -15.51 1.63 3.33
N ALA A 26 -14.89 2.77 3.01
CA ALA A 26 -13.57 3.11 3.51
C ALA A 26 -13.70 4.17 4.60
N GLU A 27 -13.02 3.95 5.72
CA GLU A 27 -12.94 4.88 6.83
C GLU A 27 -11.69 5.76 6.72
N PRO A 28 -11.73 7.01 7.19
CA PRO A 28 -10.52 7.81 7.37
C PRO A 28 -9.59 7.18 8.40
N GLY A 29 -8.29 7.44 8.26
CA GLY A 29 -7.31 6.89 9.19
C GLY A 29 -5.97 7.60 9.10
N GLU A 30 -5.10 7.28 10.06
CA GLU A 30 -3.71 7.72 10.07
C GLU A 30 -2.79 6.65 10.64
N VAL A 31 -1.53 6.70 10.21
CA VAL A 31 -0.42 5.91 10.71
C VAL A 31 0.80 6.82 10.90
N ARG A 32 1.70 6.44 11.81
CA ARG A 32 2.96 7.12 12.08
C ARG A 32 4.12 6.16 11.97
N ASP A 33 5.30 6.69 11.66
CA ASP A 33 6.56 5.96 11.57
C ASP A 33 6.43 4.68 10.72
N ALA A 34 5.84 4.82 9.53
CA ALA A 34 5.39 3.69 8.73
C ALA A 34 5.97 3.72 7.31
N VAL A 35 6.29 2.53 6.79
CA VAL A 35 6.50 2.34 5.35
C VAL A 35 5.15 2.23 4.66
N VAL A 36 4.80 3.22 3.86
CA VAL A 36 3.60 3.27 3.03
C VAL A 36 3.92 2.72 1.65
N ALA A 37 3.18 1.70 1.23
CA ALA A 37 3.30 1.10 -0.09
C ALA A 37 2.10 1.50 -0.97
N PHE A 38 2.38 2.27 -2.03
CA PHE A 38 1.41 2.51 -3.10
C PHE A 38 1.55 1.38 -4.12
N VAL A 39 0.51 0.55 -4.24
CA VAL A 39 0.53 -0.65 -5.07
C VAL A 39 -0.41 -0.49 -6.26
N HIS A 40 0.12 -0.69 -7.46
CA HIS A 40 -0.66 -0.78 -8.69
C HIS A 40 -0.49 -2.18 -9.30
N VAL A 41 -1.57 -2.95 -9.32
CA VAL A 41 -1.63 -4.28 -9.91
C VAL A 41 -1.85 -4.16 -11.42
N GLU A 42 -1.00 -4.82 -12.21
CA GLU A 42 -1.04 -4.87 -13.68
C GLU A 42 -1.57 -6.24 -14.16
N PRO A 43 -2.13 -6.32 -15.38
CA PRO A 43 -2.51 -7.61 -15.97
C PRO A 43 -1.34 -8.60 -15.99
N GLY A 44 -1.59 -9.84 -15.56
CA GLY A 44 -0.56 -10.89 -15.48
C GLY A 44 0.24 -10.91 -14.18
N ASP A 45 0.02 -9.99 -13.25
CA ASP A 45 0.54 -10.13 -11.89
C ASP A 45 -0.12 -11.30 -11.17
N GLY A 46 0.67 -11.99 -10.37
CA GLY A 46 0.22 -13.14 -9.59
C GLY A 46 1.02 -13.36 -8.30
N PRO A 47 0.96 -14.58 -7.73
CA PRO A 47 1.52 -14.89 -6.41
C PRO A 47 3.03 -14.60 -6.27
N ASP A 48 3.78 -14.70 -7.36
CA ASP A 48 5.22 -14.43 -7.35
C ASP A 48 5.53 -12.94 -7.15
N GLN A 49 4.78 -12.06 -7.80
CA GLN A 49 4.90 -10.60 -7.65
C GLN A 49 4.46 -10.16 -6.25
N GLU A 50 3.40 -10.76 -5.72
CA GLU A 50 2.97 -10.55 -4.34
C GLU A 50 4.07 -10.95 -3.34
N THR A 51 4.69 -12.11 -3.53
CA THR A 51 5.80 -12.56 -2.68
C THR A 51 6.98 -11.57 -2.71
N LYS A 52 7.31 -11.03 -3.88
CA LYS A 52 8.36 -10.00 -4.04
C LYS A 52 7.97 -8.68 -3.35
N LEU A 53 6.73 -8.24 -3.49
CA LEU A 53 6.19 -7.06 -2.79
C LEU A 53 6.37 -7.20 -1.28
N VAL A 54 5.91 -8.32 -0.70
CA VAL A 54 6.00 -8.55 0.76
C VAL A 54 7.45 -8.57 1.24
N LYS A 55 8.37 -9.20 0.49
CA LYS A 55 9.79 -9.21 0.83
C LYS A 55 10.40 -7.80 0.81
N ASN A 56 10.08 -6.99 -0.21
CA ASN A 56 10.58 -5.62 -0.32
C ASN A 56 10.07 -4.72 0.81
N VAL A 57 8.77 -4.79 1.12
CA VAL A 57 8.17 -4.01 2.22
C VAL A 57 8.79 -4.41 3.56
N LYS A 58 8.95 -5.72 3.84
CA LYS A 58 9.59 -6.20 5.08
C LYS A 58 11.04 -5.77 5.21
N TRP A 59 11.81 -5.83 4.12
CA TRP A 59 13.20 -5.39 4.12
C TRP A 59 13.31 -3.90 4.43
N LEU A 60 12.44 -3.10 3.81
CA LEU A 60 12.45 -1.66 3.97
C LEU A 60 12.00 -1.23 5.38
N ALA A 61 10.94 -1.86 5.90
CA ALA A 61 10.43 -1.63 7.26
C ALA A 61 11.36 -2.16 8.38
N ARG A 62 12.48 -2.82 8.05
CA ARG A 62 13.54 -3.18 9.01
C ARG A 62 14.72 -2.22 8.98
N LYS A 63 14.81 -1.37 7.96
CA LYS A 63 15.89 -0.37 7.82
C LYS A 63 15.59 0.92 8.56
N TRP A 64 14.31 1.21 8.72
CA TRP A 64 13.77 2.27 9.56
C TRP A 64 13.03 1.61 10.71
#